data_AF-A0A0T1SBA1-F1
#
_entry.id   AF-A0A0T1SBA1-F1
#
_cell.length_a   1.000
_cell.length_b   1.000
_cell.length_c   1.000
_cell.angle_alpha   90.00
_cell.angle_beta   90.00
_cell.angle_gamma   90.00
#
_symmetry.space_group_name_H-M   'P 1'
#
loop_
_entity.id
_entity.type
_entity.pdbx_description
1 polymer ?
#
loop_
_entity_poly.entity_id
_entity_poly.type
_entity_poly.pdbx_seq_one_letter_code
_entity_poly.pdbx_strand_id
1 'polypeptide(L)'
;MADDLGHRATRHAVVIGGSLAGLLAARVLAEHAEKVTVVERDRFPEGPEARPGVPQGRHLHVLIAGGQQALDELLPGFTAELRELGAPKVGVPEDMIQWQNGQWFRRTEATAHFYTGPRPQLEWLVRQRVLADPRIELIDGTETVGLTGDSARVRGVRLRERGTGADKQTRTLAADLVVDASGRSTKAPDWLAGIGAEAPHEETLDTGLAYATRVYRTAAEADTDAHGYYIVPNPTQVYGGVVLPLGDGRHLVTLSGLRGDEPPTEDGAFEEYAKRLPHPVISDWIARAEPESPVHGFRRTANIRRRYDRPGRRPAGFLATGDALCAFNPIYGQGMAVAALSAVALRRALADPRRTPTTRTVQRALLDASKQAWDISAGADKKMPGATGDAVRPAPMDKVVGWYLRRVQARSAGDPVVGAPFRAALNLTAPLTDIFAPAVAKAVLFGPVAETPMEPPLRREE
;
A
#
# COMPACT_ATOMS: atom_id res chain seq x y z
N MET A 1 -10.45 -5.89 34.38
CA MET A 1 -9.10 -5.43 34.77
C MET A 1 -8.02 -6.36 34.21
N ALA A 2 -7.95 -6.53 32.88
CA ALA A 2 -6.93 -7.39 32.23
C ALA A 2 -6.69 -6.98 30.76
N ASP A 3 -6.77 -5.67 30.45
CA ASP A 3 -6.56 -5.11 29.10
C ASP A 3 -5.39 -4.11 29.11
N ASP A 4 -4.55 -4.16 30.14
CA ASP A 4 -3.26 -3.46 30.11
C ASP A 4 -2.30 -4.34 29.32
N LEU A 5 -1.62 -3.76 28.33
CA LEU A 5 -0.57 -4.47 27.63
C LEU A 5 0.59 -4.85 28.58
N GLY A 6 0.73 -4.31 29.80
CA GLY A 6 1.69 -4.73 30.87
C GLY A 6 2.94 -3.83 31.08
N HIS A 7 3.91 -4.18 31.93
CA HIS A 7 5.20 -3.47 32.02
C HIS A 7 6.29 -4.17 31.19
N ARG A 8 7.29 -3.41 30.70
CA ARG A 8 8.32 -3.86 29.74
C ARG A 8 9.07 -5.13 30.17
N ALA A 9 9.30 -5.32 31.47
CA ALA A 9 10.23 -6.30 32.05
C ALA A 9 9.76 -7.79 32.03
N THR A 10 8.64 -8.11 31.38
CA THR A 10 8.18 -9.50 31.23
C THR A 10 7.46 -9.77 29.90
N ARG A 11 7.52 -8.84 28.93
CA ARG A 11 6.65 -8.88 27.74
C ARG A 11 7.33 -9.60 26.57
N HIS A 12 6.69 -10.67 26.07
CA HIS A 12 7.00 -11.27 24.77
C HIS A 12 5.89 -10.99 23.75
N ALA A 13 6.25 -10.38 22.63
CA ALA A 13 5.34 -10.16 21.51
C ALA A 13 5.64 -11.10 20.34
N VAL A 14 4.60 -11.59 19.67
CA VAL A 14 4.72 -12.35 18.43
C VAL A 14 4.09 -11.56 17.29
N VAL A 15 4.80 -11.42 16.18
CA VAL A 15 4.29 -10.82 14.94
C VAL A 15 4.15 -11.91 13.88
N ILE A 16 2.93 -12.13 13.40
CA ILE A 16 2.63 -13.11 12.35
C ILE A 16 2.81 -12.42 11.00
N GLY A 17 3.76 -12.90 10.19
CA GLY A 17 4.12 -12.37 8.88
C GLY A 17 5.29 -11.40 8.92
N GLY A 18 6.32 -11.66 8.12
CA GLY A 18 7.50 -10.80 7.95
C GLY A 18 7.37 -9.83 6.78
N SER A 19 6.17 -9.34 6.50
CA SER A 19 5.94 -8.28 5.50
C SER A 19 6.46 -6.93 6.00
N LEU A 20 6.41 -5.88 5.16
CA LEU A 20 6.72 -4.51 5.57
C LEU A 20 5.94 -4.11 6.85
N ALA A 21 4.63 -4.42 6.91
CA ALA A 21 3.81 -4.12 8.09
C ALA A 21 4.27 -4.89 9.34
N GLY A 22 4.65 -6.16 9.17
CA GLY A 22 5.10 -7.00 10.29
C GLY A 22 6.46 -6.58 10.82
N LEU A 23 7.43 -6.33 9.94
CA LEU A 23 8.76 -5.87 10.33
C LEU A 23 8.71 -4.50 11.02
N LEU A 24 7.92 -3.55 10.51
CA LEU A 24 7.76 -2.24 11.15
C LEU A 24 7.00 -2.33 12.48
N ALA A 25 6.00 -3.21 12.58
CA ALA A 25 5.36 -3.49 13.87
C ALA A 25 6.35 -4.09 14.86
N ALA A 26 7.19 -5.05 14.45
CA ALA A 26 8.21 -5.65 15.30
C ALA A 26 9.23 -4.61 15.79
N ARG A 27 9.69 -3.73 14.90
CA ARG A 27 10.58 -2.60 15.24
C ARG A 27 10.01 -1.74 16.35
N VAL A 28 8.72 -1.39 16.26
CA VAL A 28 8.04 -0.58 17.29
C VAL A 28 7.86 -1.39 18.58
N LEU A 29 7.45 -2.65 18.48
CA LEU A 29 7.23 -3.51 19.65
C LEU A 29 8.52 -3.75 20.44
N ALA A 30 9.69 -3.76 19.81
CA ALA A 30 10.97 -3.85 20.49
C ALA A 30 11.21 -2.66 21.45
N GLU A 31 10.56 -1.51 21.27
CA GLU A 31 10.61 -0.39 22.22
C GLU A 31 9.82 -0.67 23.51
N HIS A 32 8.88 -1.62 23.46
CA HIS A 32 7.88 -1.88 24.52
C HIS A 32 7.83 -3.32 25.05
N ALA A 33 8.61 -4.23 24.45
CA ALA A 33 8.73 -5.64 24.82
C ALA A 33 10.21 -6.02 25.01
N GLU A 34 10.47 -7.04 25.84
CA GLU A 34 11.81 -7.61 26.01
C GLU A 34 12.22 -8.45 24.81
N LYS A 35 11.24 -9.16 24.25
CA LYS A 35 11.44 -10.06 23.12
C LYS A 35 10.31 -9.88 22.12
N VAL A 36 10.66 -9.85 20.84
CA VAL A 36 9.73 -9.87 19.73
C VAL A 36 10.11 -11.03 18.82
N THR A 37 9.14 -11.88 18.47
CA THR A 37 9.36 -12.97 17.51
C THR A 37 8.51 -12.74 16.26
N VAL A 38 9.16 -12.56 15.11
CA VAL A 38 8.52 -12.50 13.81
C VAL A 38 8.43 -13.93 13.26
N VAL A 39 7.22 -14.37 12.92
CA VAL A 39 6.98 -15.70 12.34
C VAL A 39 6.62 -15.52 10.87
N GLU A 40 7.44 -16.05 9.97
CA GLU A 40 7.25 -15.94 8.52
C GLU A 40 7.18 -17.33 7.88
N ARG A 41 6.22 -17.52 6.97
CA ARG A 41 6.03 -18.80 6.27
C ARG A 41 7.06 -19.02 5.17
N ASP A 42 7.54 -17.95 4.53
CA ASP A 42 8.60 -18.04 3.53
C ASP A 42 9.96 -18.18 4.23
N ARG A 43 10.95 -18.69 3.50
CA ARG A 43 12.34 -18.44 3.86
C ARG A 43 12.78 -17.14 3.21
N PHE A 44 13.46 -16.28 3.96
CA PHE A 44 13.95 -15.03 3.38
C PHE A 44 15.19 -15.30 2.53
N PRO A 45 15.28 -14.69 1.34
CA PRO A 45 16.53 -14.72 0.59
C PRO A 45 17.58 -13.88 1.31
N GLU A 46 18.86 -14.16 1.04
CA GLU A 46 19.97 -13.38 1.60
C GLU A 46 19.98 -11.94 1.05
N GLY A 47 19.55 -11.76 -0.20
CA GLY A 47 19.54 -10.49 -0.91
C GLY A 47 18.15 -9.86 -1.12
N PRO A 48 18.09 -8.86 -2.03
CA PRO A 48 16.89 -8.15 -2.42
C PRO A 48 16.08 -8.89 -3.50
N GLU A 49 15.89 -10.20 -3.38
CA GLU A 49 15.11 -10.99 -4.34
C GLU A 49 13.63 -11.08 -3.96
N ALA A 50 12.78 -11.28 -4.97
CA ALA A 50 11.36 -11.55 -4.78
C ALA A 50 11.13 -12.91 -4.11
N ARG A 51 10.10 -13.00 -3.26
CA ARG A 51 9.72 -14.22 -2.54
C ARG A 51 8.28 -14.65 -2.80
N PRO A 52 7.96 -15.95 -2.69
CA PRO A 52 6.63 -16.47 -3.03
C PRO A 52 5.46 -15.84 -2.26
N GLY A 53 5.66 -15.44 -1.00
CA GLY A 53 4.64 -14.84 -0.15
C GLY A 53 4.36 -13.37 -0.43
N VAL A 54 5.11 -12.74 -1.32
CA VAL A 54 4.87 -11.38 -1.79
C VAL A 54 4.78 -11.41 -3.32
N PRO A 55 3.76 -12.07 -3.91
CA PRO A 55 3.63 -12.16 -5.36
C PRO A 55 3.49 -10.78 -6.01
N GLN A 56 2.90 -9.81 -5.31
CA GLN A 56 2.86 -8.42 -5.73
C GLN A 56 4.26 -7.78 -5.89
N GLY A 57 5.34 -8.33 -5.31
CA GLY A 57 6.70 -7.77 -5.42
C GLY A 57 7.25 -7.69 -6.85
N ARG A 58 6.60 -8.35 -7.81
CA ARG A 58 6.91 -8.28 -9.25
C ARG A 58 6.17 -7.17 -10.01
N HIS A 59 5.24 -6.49 -9.35
CA HIS A 59 4.41 -5.44 -9.94
C HIS A 59 4.86 -4.06 -9.50
N LEU A 60 4.32 -3.02 -10.13
CA LEU A 60 4.68 -1.65 -9.81
C LEU A 60 4.34 -1.31 -8.38
N HIS A 61 5.33 -0.74 -7.69
CA HIS A 61 5.20 -0.20 -6.36
C HIS A 61 5.93 1.13 -6.30
N VAL A 62 5.30 2.11 -5.67
CA VAL A 62 5.92 3.40 -5.39
C VAL A 62 5.88 3.65 -3.89
N LEU A 63 7.00 4.09 -3.32
CA LEU A 63 7.01 4.61 -1.97
C LEU A 63 6.64 6.09 -2.02
N ILE A 64 5.38 6.40 -1.73
CA ILE A 64 4.85 7.77 -1.69
C ILE A 64 5.38 8.56 -0.48
N ALA A 65 5.30 9.89 -0.54
CA ALA A 65 5.94 10.79 0.42
C ALA A 65 5.55 10.54 1.89
N GLY A 66 4.28 10.27 2.20
CA GLY A 66 3.86 9.93 3.56
C GLY A 66 4.49 8.64 4.09
N GLY A 67 4.73 7.67 3.21
CA GLY A 67 5.46 6.43 3.54
C GLY A 67 6.96 6.67 3.76
N GLN A 68 7.57 7.58 2.99
CA GLN A 68 8.96 8.00 3.17
C GLN A 68 9.18 8.61 4.55
N GLN A 69 8.34 9.61 4.90
CA GLN A 69 8.39 10.29 6.20
C GLN A 69 8.20 9.31 7.36
N ALA A 70 7.22 8.39 7.25
CA ALA A 70 6.98 7.38 8.28
C ALA A 70 8.13 6.38 8.41
N LEU A 71 8.75 5.96 7.29
CA LEU A 71 9.91 5.07 7.33
C LEU A 71 11.13 5.75 7.94
N ASP A 72 11.44 7.00 7.60
CA ASP A 72 12.54 7.74 8.23
C ASP A 72 12.27 8.01 9.73
N GLU A 73 11.00 8.23 10.12
CA GLU A 73 10.61 8.37 11.53
C GLU A 73 10.82 7.08 12.34
N LEU A 74 10.70 5.90 11.71
CA LEU A 74 10.85 4.58 12.34
C LEU A 74 12.27 4.02 12.23
N LEU A 75 12.94 4.32 11.12
CA LEU A 75 14.26 3.84 10.70
C LEU A 75 15.07 5.04 10.19
N PRO A 76 15.66 5.87 11.07
CA PRO A 76 16.34 7.10 10.66
C PRO A 76 17.40 6.90 9.56
N GLY A 77 17.32 7.68 8.49
CA GLY A 77 18.24 7.62 7.34
C GLY A 77 17.86 6.57 6.28
N PHE A 78 16.70 5.93 6.41
CA PHE A 78 16.25 4.89 5.48
C PHE A 78 16.18 5.37 4.03
N THR A 79 15.60 6.55 3.78
CA THR A 79 15.46 7.06 2.40
C THR A 79 16.78 7.47 1.77
N ALA A 80 17.75 7.89 2.58
CA ALA A 80 19.11 8.20 2.12
C ALA A 80 19.81 6.93 1.64
N GLU A 81 19.78 5.86 2.44
CA GLU A 81 20.34 4.55 2.04
C GLU A 81 19.58 3.94 0.86
N LEU A 82 18.25 4.06 0.81
CA LEU A 82 17.46 3.59 -0.33
C LEU A 82 17.90 4.27 -1.64
N ARG A 83 18.23 5.56 -1.59
CA ARG A 83 18.79 6.30 -2.72
C ARG A 83 20.20 5.83 -3.07
N GLU A 84 21.05 5.57 -2.08
CA GLU A 84 22.40 5.04 -2.29
C GLU A 84 22.39 3.65 -2.94
N LEU A 85 21.36 2.85 -2.65
CA LEU A 85 21.08 1.58 -3.32
C LEU A 85 20.55 1.73 -4.76
N GLY A 86 20.46 2.96 -5.28
CA GLY A 86 20.08 3.24 -6.67
C GLY A 86 18.58 3.32 -6.92
N ALA A 87 17.73 3.39 -5.88
CA ALA A 87 16.29 3.55 -6.08
C ALA A 87 15.98 4.90 -6.76
N PRO A 88 15.35 4.90 -7.96
CA PRO A 88 15.04 6.15 -8.65
C PRO A 88 14.06 7.00 -7.88
N LYS A 89 14.22 8.32 -7.99
CA LYS A 89 13.32 9.33 -7.40
C LYS A 89 12.62 10.08 -8.53
N VAL A 90 11.29 10.09 -8.50
CA VAL A 90 10.44 10.73 -9.52
C VAL A 90 9.61 11.83 -8.85
N GLY A 91 9.75 13.07 -9.31
CA GLY A 91 8.97 14.22 -8.87
C GLY A 91 7.66 14.35 -9.65
N VAL A 92 6.54 14.60 -8.96
CA VAL A 92 5.21 14.73 -9.61
C VAL A 92 4.57 16.11 -9.38
N PRO A 93 3.98 16.72 -10.42
CA PRO A 93 3.79 16.20 -11.79
C PRO A 93 5.00 16.41 -12.73
N GLU A 94 6.06 17.09 -12.29
CA GLU A 94 7.22 17.53 -13.08
C GLU A 94 7.85 16.46 -14.00
N ASP A 95 8.08 15.27 -13.49
CA ASP A 95 8.80 14.19 -14.20
C ASP A 95 7.85 13.25 -14.96
N MET A 96 6.54 13.53 -14.96
CA MET A 96 5.53 12.61 -15.48
C MET A 96 4.77 13.19 -16.67
N ILE A 97 4.67 12.41 -17.75
CA ILE A 97 3.66 12.62 -18.78
C ILE A 97 2.38 11.92 -18.31
N GLN A 98 1.41 12.69 -17.83
CA GLN A 98 0.20 12.16 -17.21
C GLN A 98 -1.07 12.58 -17.97
N TRP A 99 -1.86 11.57 -18.37
CA TRP A 99 -3.21 11.72 -18.90
C TRP A 99 -4.24 11.27 -17.88
N GLN A 100 -5.18 12.16 -17.54
CA GLN A 100 -6.24 11.82 -16.61
C GLN A 100 -7.49 12.65 -16.90
N ASN A 101 -8.65 11.98 -16.90
CA ASN A 101 -9.97 12.60 -17.11
C ASN A 101 -10.06 13.48 -18.39
N GLY A 102 -9.41 13.05 -19.48
CA GLY A 102 -9.46 13.78 -20.75
C GLY A 102 -8.47 14.94 -20.86
N GLN A 103 -7.52 15.06 -19.94
CA GLN A 103 -6.58 16.19 -19.87
C GLN A 103 -5.15 15.71 -19.68
N TRP A 104 -4.21 16.38 -20.35
CA TRP A 104 -2.79 16.31 -20.02
C TRP A 104 -2.47 17.16 -18.80
N PHE A 105 -1.66 16.64 -17.90
CA PHE A 105 -1.17 17.41 -16.76
C PHE A 105 -0.03 18.30 -17.20
N ARG A 106 -0.06 19.57 -16.77
CA ARG A 106 1.11 20.44 -16.88
C ARG A 106 2.24 19.89 -15.99
N ARG A 107 3.45 19.93 -16.52
CA ARG A 107 4.67 19.48 -15.82
C ARG A 107 5.29 20.64 -15.03
N THR A 108 4.54 21.12 -14.05
CA THR A 108 5.00 22.14 -13.08
C THR A 108 5.98 21.54 -12.06
N GLU A 109 6.68 22.39 -11.31
CA GLU A 109 7.56 22.00 -10.20
C GLU A 109 6.96 20.87 -9.33
N ALA A 110 7.78 19.88 -8.98
CA ALA A 110 7.35 18.74 -8.22
C ALA A 110 6.83 19.15 -6.83
N THR A 111 5.62 18.70 -6.51
CA THR A 111 4.98 18.92 -5.20
C THR A 111 4.92 17.67 -4.33
N ALA A 112 5.29 16.52 -4.91
CA ALA A 112 5.50 15.25 -4.22
C ALA A 112 6.57 14.45 -4.96
N HIS A 113 7.19 13.50 -4.27
CA HIS A 113 8.23 12.66 -4.84
C HIS A 113 7.95 11.20 -4.51
N PHE A 114 8.24 10.30 -5.45
CA PHE A 114 8.14 8.86 -5.30
C PHE A 114 9.52 8.22 -5.38
N TYR A 115 9.72 7.13 -4.64
CA TYR A 115 10.76 6.15 -4.98
C TYR A 115 10.12 4.98 -5.73
N THR A 116 10.64 4.66 -6.92
CA THR A 116 10.02 3.73 -7.87
C THR A 116 10.83 2.44 -8.10
N GLY A 117 11.90 2.22 -7.33
CA GLY A 117 12.77 1.04 -7.43
C GLY A 117 12.10 -0.29 -7.05
N PRO A 118 12.81 -1.42 -7.20
CA PRO A 118 12.24 -2.74 -6.95
C PRO A 118 11.79 -2.88 -5.49
N ARG A 119 10.52 -3.23 -5.28
CA ARG A 119 9.98 -3.48 -3.93
C ARG A 119 10.81 -4.48 -3.11
N PRO A 120 11.37 -5.58 -3.68
CA PRO A 120 12.26 -6.47 -2.94
C PRO A 120 13.49 -5.77 -2.31
N GLN A 121 14.05 -4.76 -2.96
CA GLN A 121 15.18 -3.98 -2.44
C GLN A 121 14.77 -3.17 -1.19
N LEU A 122 13.62 -2.49 -1.26
CA LEU A 122 13.05 -1.77 -0.13
C LEU A 122 12.75 -2.72 1.05
N GLU A 123 12.08 -3.85 0.78
CA GLU A 123 11.76 -4.83 1.82
C GLU A 123 13.01 -5.48 2.43
N TRP A 124 14.05 -5.72 1.64
CA TRP A 124 15.35 -6.19 2.12
C TRP A 124 16.01 -5.16 3.04
N LEU A 125 16.06 -3.88 2.66
CA LEU A 125 16.65 -2.83 3.50
C LEU A 125 15.91 -2.69 4.83
N VAL A 126 14.57 -2.73 4.82
CA VAL A 126 13.78 -2.76 6.06
C VAL A 126 14.13 -3.99 6.88
N ARG A 127 14.19 -5.18 6.27
CA ARG A 127 14.53 -6.43 6.96
C ARG A 127 15.90 -6.34 7.63
N GLN A 128 16.92 -5.87 6.93
CA GLN A 128 18.27 -5.70 7.50
C GLN A 128 18.25 -4.78 8.71
N ARG A 129 17.64 -3.60 8.58
CA ARG A 129 17.61 -2.61 9.68
C ARG A 129 16.78 -3.05 10.88
N VAL A 130 15.67 -3.77 10.66
CA VAL A 130 14.81 -4.27 11.74
C VAL A 130 15.47 -5.44 12.47
N LEU A 131 16.03 -6.41 11.74
CA LEU A 131 16.64 -7.59 12.35
C LEU A 131 18.02 -7.33 12.96
N ALA A 132 18.60 -6.14 12.75
CA ALA A 132 19.78 -5.69 13.48
C ALA A 132 19.52 -5.46 14.98
N ASP A 133 18.26 -5.33 15.41
CA ASP A 133 17.89 -5.24 16.81
C ASP A 133 17.90 -6.64 17.47
N PRO A 134 18.76 -6.91 18.47
CA PRO A 134 18.89 -8.24 19.06
C PRO A 134 17.64 -8.72 19.82
N ARG A 135 16.68 -7.83 20.08
CA ARG A 135 15.39 -8.19 20.71
C ARG A 135 14.40 -8.80 19.73
N ILE A 136 14.68 -8.70 18.42
CA ILE A 136 13.81 -9.18 17.35
C ILE A 136 14.38 -10.48 16.80
N GLU A 137 13.70 -11.58 17.06
CA GLU A 137 14.02 -12.90 16.51
C GLU A 137 13.12 -13.22 15.33
N LEU A 138 13.69 -13.83 14.29
CA LEU A 138 12.96 -14.31 13.13
C LEU A 138 12.86 -15.84 13.16
N ILE A 139 11.64 -16.35 12.99
CA ILE A 139 11.36 -17.76 12.72
C ILE A 139 10.74 -17.83 11.32
N ASP A 140 11.57 -18.12 10.32
CA ASP A 140 11.15 -18.24 8.93
C ASP A 140 10.79 -19.71 8.57
N GLY A 141 10.25 -19.94 7.37
CA GLY A 141 9.81 -21.27 6.94
C GLY A 141 8.73 -21.90 7.83
N THR A 142 8.00 -21.10 8.61
CA THR A 142 7.08 -21.56 9.66
C THR A 142 5.73 -20.88 9.53
N GLU A 143 4.67 -21.67 9.51
CA GLU A 143 3.29 -21.19 9.45
C GLU A 143 2.71 -21.03 10.85
N THR A 144 2.02 -19.92 11.10
CA THR A 144 1.05 -19.87 12.19
C THR A 144 -0.22 -20.58 11.74
N VAL A 145 -0.69 -21.55 12.51
CA VAL A 145 -1.86 -22.38 12.19
C VAL A 145 -3.02 -22.18 13.16
N GLY A 146 -2.83 -21.37 14.21
CA GLY A 146 -3.87 -21.04 15.17
C GLY A 146 -3.38 -20.11 16.27
N LEU A 147 -4.33 -19.59 17.04
CA LEU A 147 -4.06 -18.87 18.29
C LEU A 147 -4.19 -19.83 19.48
N THR A 148 -3.57 -19.46 20.60
CA THR A 148 -3.83 -20.06 21.92
C THR A 148 -4.48 -19.04 22.84
N GLY A 149 -5.22 -19.54 23.85
CA GLY A 149 -6.02 -18.70 24.74
C GLY A 149 -7.50 -19.02 24.63
N ASP A 150 -8.33 -18.02 24.90
CA ASP A 150 -9.78 -18.14 24.96
C ASP A 150 -10.47 -16.86 24.43
N SER A 151 -11.79 -16.80 24.54
CA SER A 151 -12.60 -15.67 24.07
C SER A 151 -12.29 -14.33 24.74
N ALA A 152 -11.58 -14.35 25.88
CA ALA A 152 -11.22 -13.16 26.65
C ALA A 152 -9.77 -12.72 26.42
N ARG A 153 -8.81 -13.64 26.19
CA ARG A 153 -7.40 -13.27 25.96
C ARG A 153 -6.64 -14.27 25.07
N VAL A 154 -5.91 -13.73 24.10
CA VAL A 154 -4.90 -14.47 23.34
C VAL A 154 -3.62 -14.59 24.17
N ARG A 155 -3.03 -15.79 24.19
CA ARG A 155 -1.84 -16.14 25.00
C ARG A 155 -0.66 -16.66 24.17
N GLY A 156 -0.75 -16.58 22.84
CA GLY A 156 0.28 -17.07 21.94
C GLY A 156 -0.28 -17.63 20.64
N VAL A 157 0.59 -18.37 19.95
CA VAL A 157 0.34 -18.94 18.62
C VAL A 157 0.69 -20.42 18.57
N ARG A 158 0.00 -21.15 17.68
CA ARG A 158 0.35 -22.51 17.25
C ARG A 158 1.11 -22.43 15.95
N LEU A 159 2.29 -23.05 15.91
CA LEU A 159 3.24 -23.01 14.81
C LEU A 159 3.41 -24.38 14.18
N ARG A 160 3.62 -24.42 12.86
CA ARG A 160 3.94 -25.62 12.10
C ARG A 160 4.99 -25.30 11.04
N GLU A 161 6.03 -26.12 10.92
CA GLU A 161 7.02 -25.96 9.86
C GLU A 161 6.41 -26.14 8.47
N ARG A 162 6.85 -25.37 7.48
CA ARG A 162 6.33 -25.43 6.11
C ARG A 162 7.00 -26.54 5.30
N GLY A 163 6.23 -27.27 4.48
CA GLY A 163 6.70 -28.32 3.54
C GLY A 163 6.06 -29.70 3.76
N THR A 164 6.33 -30.67 2.87
CA THR A 164 5.69 -32.01 2.82
C THR A 164 6.43 -33.04 3.70
N GLY A 165 6.00 -33.19 4.96
CA GLY A 165 6.45 -34.28 5.82
C GLY A 165 5.30 -34.71 6.73
N ALA A 166 5.09 -36.02 6.87
CA ALA A 166 3.95 -36.58 7.60
C ALA A 166 4.00 -36.35 9.12
N ASP A 167 5.19 -36.06 9.68
CA ASP A 167 5.44 -35.93 11.12
C ASP A 167 5.60 -34.48 11.62
N LYS A 168 5.03 -33.49 10.92
CA LYS A 168 5.18 -32.08 11.33
C LYS A 168 4.29 -31.75 12.52
N GLN A 169 4.87 -31.91 13.71
CA GLN A 169 4.20 -31.58 14.96
C GLN A 169 3.92 -30.07 15.06
N THR A 170 2.73 -29.75 15.56
CA THR A 170 2.39 -28.37 15.91
C THR A 170 3.03 -28.05 17.26
N ARG A 171 3.75 -26.94 17.35
CA ARG A 171 4.31 -26.43 18.61
C ARG A 171 3.65 -25.13 19.04
N THR A 172 3.59 -24.87 20.33
CA THR A 172 3.05 -23.63 20.87
C THR A 172 4.16 -22.65 21.18
N LEU A 173 3.99 -21.38 20.80
CA LEU A 173 4.81 -20.26 21.22
C LEU A 173 3.92 -19.33 22.07
N ALA A 174 4.21 -19.26 23.37
CA ALA A 174 3.52 -18.34 24.28
C ALA A 174 3.86 -16.90 23.92
N ALA A 175 2.91 -15.97 24.11
CA ALA A 175 3.12 -14.54 23.92
C ALA A 175 2.08 -13.74 24.71
N ASP A 176 2.47 -12.55 25.16
CA ASP A 176 1.56 -11.60 25.83
C ASP A 176 0.76 -10.76 24.85
N LEU A 177 1.32 -10.57 23.65
CA LEU A 177 0.71 -9.85 22.55
C LEU A 177 1.00 -10.57 21.23
N VAL A 178 -0.03 -10.80 20.44
CA VAL A 178 0.06 -11.32 19.08
C VAL A 178 -0.40 -10.25 18.10
N VAL A 179 0.44 -9.92 17.11
CA VAL A 179 0.11 -8.98 16.04
C VAL A 179 0.03 -9.73 14.71
N ASP A 180 -1.15 -9.76 14.10
CA ASP A 180 -1.34 -10.28 12.76
C ASP A 180 -0.98 -9.23 11.70
N ALA A 181 0.10 -9.51 10.97
CA ALA A 181 0.58 -8.77 9.80
C ALA A 181 0.74 -9.70 8.58
N SER A 182 -0.03 -10.80 8.54
CA SER A 182 0.01 -11.82 7.48
C SER A 182 -0.61 -11.39 6.15
N GLY A 183 -1.12 -10.16 6.10
CA GLY A 183 -1.61 -9.51 4.89
C GLY A 183 -2.99 -10.01 4.44
N ARG A 184 -3.26 -9.91 3.14
CA ARG A 184 -4.59 -10.18 2.56
C ARG A 184 -5.09 -11.60 2.79
N SER A 185 -4.17 -12.55 2.91
CA SER A 185 -4.48 -13.97 3.16
C SER A 185 -4.57 -14.31 4.64
N THR A 186 -4.79 -13.33 5.51
CA THR A 186 -4.95 -13.57 6.94
C THR A 186 -6.00 -14.64 7.23
N LYS A 187 -5.67 -15.48 8.22
CA LYS A 187 -6.55 -16.50 8.80
C LYS A 187 -6.98 -16.13 10.22
N ALA A 188 -6.74 -14.90 10.66
CA ALA A 188 -7.13 -14.41 11.98
C ALA A 188 -8.63 -14.58 12.29
N PRO A 189 -9.58 -14.35 11.35
CA PRO A 189 -10.99 -14.64 11.62
C PRO A 189 -11.24 -16.08 12.07
N ASP A 190 -10.63 -17.05 11.38
CA ASP A 190 -10.75 -18.49 11.69
C ASP A 190 -10.04 -18.82 13.01
N TRP A 191 -8.85 -18.25 13.25
CA TRP A 191 -8.11 -18.48 14.48
C TRP A 191 -8.79 -17.90 15.72
N LEU A 192 -9.40 -16.72 15.60
CA LEU A 192 -10.19 -16.09 16.65
C LEU A 192 -11.45 -16.91 16.97
N ALA A 193 -12.17 -17.35 15.93
CA ALA A 193 -13.31 -18.26 16.11
C ALA A 193 -12.90 -19.55 16.83
N GLY A 194 -11.73 -20.10 16.49
CA GLY A 194 -11.18 -21.31 17.09
C GLY A 194 -10.85 -21.22 18.59
N ILE A 195 -10.75 -20.02 19.16
CA ILE A 195 -10.58 -19.81 20.62
C ILE A 195 -11.87 -19.27 21.27
N GLY A 196 -13.00 -19.27 20.55
CA GLY A 196 -14.29 -18.79 21.04
C GLY A 196 -14.53 -17.28 20.92
N ALA A 197 -13.62 -16.54 20.29
CA ALA A 197 -13.84 -15.13 19.95
C ALA A 197 -14.76 -15.00 18.72
N GLU A 198 -15.27 -13.79 18.49
CA GLU A 198 -16.01 -13.49 17.27
C GLU A 198 -15.06 -12.98 16.17
N ALA A 199 -15.28 -13.42 14.94
CA ALA A 199 -14.61 -12.85 13.77
C ALA A 199 -14.96 -11.36 13.60
N PRO A 200 -14.05 -10.53 13.08
CA PRO A 200 -14.37 -9.15 12.74
C PRO A 200 -15.37 -9.10 11.57
N HIS A 201 -16.23 -8.09 11.56
CA HIS A 201 -17.01 -7.80 10.36
C HIS A 201 -16.07 -7.34 9.24
N GLU A 202 -16.16 -7.97 8.07
CA GLU A 202 -15.40 -7.61 6.89
C GLU A 202 -16.26 -6.73 5.97
N GLU A 203 -15.72 -5.60 5.53
CA GLU A 203 -16.30 -4.76 4.49
C GLU A 203 -15.44 -4.90 3.24
N THR A 204 -16.07 -5.15 2.09
CA THR A 204 -15.39 -5.44 0.83
C THR A 204 -15.90 -4.55 -0.29
N LEU A 205 -14.98 -4.10 -1.14
CA LEU A 205 -15.27 -3.43 -2.40
C LEU A 205 -14.33 -3.96 -3.48
N ASP A 206 -14.90 -4.59 -4.50
CA ASP A 206 -14.15 -5.21 -5.60
C ASP A 206 -14.60 -4.70 -6.97
N THR A 207 -13.68 -4.05 -7.69
CA THR A 207 -13.86 -3.61 -9.09
C THR A 207 -13.46 -4.69 -10.10
N GLY A 208 -12.86 -5.79 -9.64
CA GLY A 208 -12.29 -6.83 -10.49
C GLY A 208 -11.04 -6.37 -11.24
N LEU A 209 -10.36 -5.33 -10.75
CA LEU A 209 -9.16 -4.79 -11.38
C LEU A 209 -8.08 -5.87 -11.51
N ALA A 210 -7.50 -5.97 -12.70
CA ALA A 210 -6.36 -6.82 -13.00
C ALA A 210 -5.18 -5.99 -13.52
N TYR A 211 -3.97 -6.47 -13.26
CA TYR A 211 -2.74 -5.94 -13.82
C TYR A 211 -2.00 -6.99 -14.61
N ALA A 212 -1.30 -6.54 -15.63
CA ALA A 212 -0.21 -7.24 -16.26
C ALA A 212 1.03 -6.34 -16.17
N THR A 213 2.20 -6.91 -15.93
CA THR A 213 3.42 -6.13 -15.73
C THR A 213 4.61 -6.81 -16.35
N ARG A 214 5.48 -6.01 -16.97
CA ARG A 214 6.70 -6.49 -17.61
C ARG A 214 7.84 -5.49 -17.36
N VAL A 215 9.06 -6.01 -17.19
CA VAL A 215 10.28 -5.22 -17.10
C VAL A 215 10.81 -4.99 -18.51
N TYR A 216 11.20 -3.75 -18.80
CA TYR A 216 11.84 -3.35 -20.04
C TYR A 216 13.15 -2.63 -19.75
N ARG A 217 14.13 -2.77 -20.65
CA ARG A 217 15.32 -1.93 -20.72
C ARG A 217 15.08 -0.83 -21.76
N THR A 218 15.37 0.41 -21.38
CA THR A 218 15.30 1.53 -22.33
C THR A 218 16.45 1.39 -23.34
N ALA A 219 16.14 1.49 -24.63
CA ALA A 219 17.16 1.64 -25.67
C ALA A 219 17.28 3.13 -26.05
N ALA A 220 18.53 3.63 -26.06
CA ALA A 220 18.94 4.99 -26.50
C ALA A 220 18.26 6.21 -25.82
N GLU A 221 18.77 7.41 -26.12
CA GLU A 221 18.29 8.68 -25.56
C GLU A 221 16.80 8.91 -25.86
N ALA A 222 16.00 9.13 -24.81
CA ALA A 222 14.58 9.41 -24.95
C ALA A 222 14.36 10.79 -25.59
N ASP A 223 13.35 10.91 -26.46
CA ASP A 223 12.92 12.21 -27.02
C ASP A 223 12.14 13.09 -26.00
N THR A 224 12.26 12.76 -24.71
CA THR A 224 11.61 13.44 -23.61
C THR A 224 12.54 13.51 -22.41
N ASP A 225 12.38 14.57 -21.62
CA ASP A 225 12.99 14.71 -20.29
C ASP A 225 12.09 14.14 -19.17
N ALA A 226 10.98 13.47 -19.52
CA ALA A 226 10.11 12.80 -18.55
C ALA A 226 10.75 11.49 -18.08
N HIS A 227 10.60 11.20 -16.78
CA HIS A 227 11.05 9.94 -16.19
C HIS A 227 9.97 8.84 -16.26
N GLY A 228 8.71 9.20 -16.49
CA GLY A 228 7.63 8.24 -16.53
C GLY A 228 6.36 8.72 -17.23
N TYR A 229 5.47 7.76 -17.45
CA TYR A 229 4.20 7.95 -18.15
C TYR A 229 3.07 7.39 -17.30
N TYR A 230 1.93 8.07 -17.25
CA TYR A 230 0.76 7.56 -16.55
C TYR A 230 -0.55 7.93 -17.26
N ILE A 231 -1.24 6.91 -17.76
CA ILE A 231 -2.60 7.00 -18.27
C ILE A 231 -3.53 6.44 -17.20
N VAL A 232 -4.27 7.34 -16.54
CA VAL A 232 -5.12 7.01 -15.39
C VAL A 232 -6.49 6.51 -15.86
N PRO A 233 -6.97 5.34 -15.40
CA PRO A 233 -8.31 4.88 -15.72
C PRO A 233 -9.38 5.76 -15.08
N ASN A 234 -10.56 5.79 -15.69
CA ASN A 234 -11.73 6.53 -15.22
C ASN A 234 -13.03 5.75 -15.56
N PRO A 235 -14.21 6.18 -15.11
CA PRO A 235 -15.45 5.41 -15.34
C PRO A 235 -15.83 5.19 -16.81
N THR A 236 -15.31 6.00 -17.74
CA THR A 236 -15.52 5.85 -19.19
C THR A 236 -14.37 5.17 -19.92
N GLN A 237 -13.21 5.04 -19.27
CA GLN A 237 -11.98 4.40 -19.75
C GLN A 237 -11.46 3.50 -18.64
N VAL A 238 -11.97 2.27 -18.60
CA VAL A 238 -11.76 1.32 -17.49
C VAL A 238 -10.41 0.60 -17.51
N TYR A 239 -9.48 1.10 -18.33
CA TYR A 239 -8.13 0.59 -18.48
C TYR A 239 -7.12 1.73 -18.50
N GLY A 240 -5.88 1.42 -18.14
CA GLY A 240 -4.81 2.40 -17.99
C GLY A 240 -3.43 1.75 -18.05
N GLY A 241 -2.41 2.59 -18.03
CA GLY A 241 -1.03 2.15 -18.15
C GLY A 241 -0.08 3.09 -17.44
N VAL A 242 1.00 2.54 -16.90
CA VAL A 242 2.03 3.31 -16.22
C VAL A 242 3.41 2.74 -16.55
N VAL A 243 4.36 3.64 -16.76
CA VAL A 243 5.77 3.35 -16.98
C VAL A 243 6.57 4.14 -15.97
N LEU A 244 7.34 3.45 -15.13
CA LEU A 244 8.20 4.07 -14.11
C LEU A 244 9.58 3.42 -14.08
N PRO A 245 10.63 4.17 -13.73
CA PRO A 245 11.99 3.65 -13.68
C PRO A 245 12.16 2.71 -12.49
N LEU A 246 12.86 1.59 -12.71
CA LEU A 246 13.31 0.69 -11.65
C LEU A 246 14.76 0.98 -11.21
N GLY A 247 15.54 1.64 -12.05
CA GLY A 247 16.99 1.82 -11.86
C GLY A 247 17.79 0.99 -12.85
N ASP A 248 19.08 1.30 -13.00
CA ASP A 248 20.02 0.58 -13.89
C ASP A 248 19.57 0.51 -15.38
N GLY A 249 18.92 1.57 -15.86
CA GLY A 249 18.38 1.63 -17.23
C GLY A 249 17.12 0.79 -17.46
N ARG A 250 16.52 0.25 -16.40
CA ARG A 250 15.28 -0.55 -16.46
C ARG A 250 14.06 0.27 -16.05
N HIS A 251 12.93 -0.07 -16.65
CA HIS A 251 11.61 0.45 -16.32
C HIS A 251 10.63 -0.71 -16.15
N LEU A 252 9.60 -0.46 -15.37
CA LEU A 252 8.48 -1.36 -15.21
C LEU A 252 7.27 -0.76 -15.93
N VAL A 253 6.68 -1.54 -16.83
CA VAL A 253 5.43 -1.20 -17.50
C VAL A 253 4.32 -2.01 -16.86
N THR A 254 3.31 -1.34 -16.31
CA THR A 254 2.10 -1.98 -15.80
C THR A 254 0.89 -1.49 -16.59
N LEU A 255 0.17 -2.44 -17.20
CA LEU A 255 -1.14 -2.21 -17.79
C LEU A 255 -2.21 -2.70 -16.82
N SER A 256 -3.34 -2.02 -16.80
CA SER A 256 -4.44 -2.32 -15.88
C SER A 256 -5.79 -2.24 -16.58
N GLY A 257 -6.73 -3.07 -16.15
CA GLY A 257 -8.09 -3.09 -16.67
C GLY A 257 -9.07 -3.67 -15.65
N LEU A 258 -10.30 -3.18 -15.64
CA LEU A 258 -11.37 -3.70 -14.78
C LEU A 258 -11.88 -5.07 -15.27
N ARG A 259 -12.83 -5.63 -14.52
CA ARG A 259 -13.49 -6.89 -14.84
C ARG A 259 -14.00 -6.91 -16.29
N GLY A 260 -13.58 -7.92 -17.04
CA GLY A 260 -13.92 -8.10 -18.46
C GLY A 260 -13.03 -7.33 -19.44
N ASP A 261 -12.05 -6.56 -18.95
CA ASP A 261 -11.06 -5.85 -19.75
C ASP A 261 -9.63 -6.10 -19.22
N GLU A 262 -9.40 -7.30 -18.66
CA GLU A 262 -8.13 -7.63 -18.03
C GLU A 262 -6.99 -7.66 -19.07
N PRO A 263 -5.82 -7.08 -18.76
CA PRO A 263 -4.68 -7.15 -19.67
C PRO A 263 -4.15 -8.60 -19.77
N PRO A 264 -3.73 -9.03 -20.97
CA PRO A 264 -3.21 -10.38 -21.22
C PRO A 264 -1.85 -10.61 -20.56
N THR A 265 -1.47 -11.88 -20.45
CA THR A 265 -0.15 -12.30 -19.91
C THR A 265 0.74 -12.97 -20.96
N GLU A 266 0.26 -13.03 -22.19
CA GLU A 266 0.97 -13.55 -23.35
C GLU A 266 1.83 -12.46 -24.01
N ASP A 267 3.04 -12.84 -24.44
CA ASP A 267 3.93 -11.98 -25.22
C ASP A 267 3.25 -11.57 -26.54
N GLY A 268 3.46 -10.32 -26.97
CA GLY A 268 2.81 -9.71 -28.13
C GLY A 268 1.41 -9.20 -27.80
N ALA A 269 0.59 -9.98 -27.10
CA ALA A 269 -0.74 -9.54 -26.69
C ALA A 269 -0.70 -8.39 -25.67
N PHE A 270 0.32 -8.38 -24.80
CA PHE A 270 0.57 -7.27 -23.87
C PHE A 270 0.85 -5.95 -24.61
N GLU A 271 1.71 -5.99 -25.62
CA GLU A 271 2.04 -4.86 -26.48
C GLU A 271 0.82 -4.38 -27.28
N GLU A 272 0.03 -5.30 -27.84
CA GLU A 272 -1.23 -4.94 -28.54
C GLU A 272 -2.25 -4.31 -27.59
N TYR A 273 -2.35 -4.77 -26.34
CA TYR A 273 -3.23 -4.15 -25.35
C TYR A 273 -2.86 -2.69 -25.10
N ALA A 274 -1.57 -2.35 -25.02
CA ALA A 274 -1.12 -0.98 -24.79
C ALA A 274 -1.58 -0.01 -25.90
N LYS A 275 -1.75 -0.48 -27.14
CA LYS A 275 -2.23 0.34 -28.26
C LYS A 275 -3.69 0.78 -28.13
N ARG A 276 -4.45 0.16 -27.23
CA ARG A 276 -5.85 0.53 -26.94
C ARG A 276 -5.95 1.78 -26.06
N LEU A 277 -4.85 2.20 -25.42
CA LEU A 277 -4.84 3.38 -24.58
C LEU A 277 -5.22 4.62 -25.41
N PRO A 278 -5.85 5.65 -24.79
CA PRO A 278 -6.32 6.84 -25.53
C PRO A 278 -5.24 7.60 -26.28
N HIS A 279 -3.97 7.40 -25.91
CA HIS A 279 -2.84 8.06 -26.52
C HIS A 279 -1.66 7.08 -26.69
N PRO A 280 -0.92 7.14 -27.81
CA PRO A 280 0.14 6.17 -28.13
C PRO A 280 1.40 6.29 -27.27
N VAL A 281 1.51 7.27 -26.36
CA VAL A 281 2.76 7.55 -25.59
C VAL A 281 3.36 6.32 -24.91
N ILE A 282 2.53 5.41 -24.39
CA ILE A 282 3.00 4.18 -23.74
C ILE A 282 3.31 3.09 -24.76
N SER A 283 2.48 2.89 -25.79
CA SER A 283 2.76 1.89 -26.84
C SER A 283 4.00 2.24 -27.64
N ASP A 284 4.21 3.52 -27.92
CA ASP A 284 5.37 4.06 -28.62
C ASP A 284 6.65 3.95 -27.79
N TRP A 285 6.54 4.07 -26.47
CA TRP A 285 7.65 3.83 -25.56
C TRP A 285 8.01 2.33 -25.54
N ILE A 286 7.01 1.46 -25.41
CA ILE A 286 7.19 0.00 -25.40
C ILE A 286 7.84 -0.47 -26.72
N ALA A 287 7.41 0.05 -27.86
CA ALA A 287 7.93 -0.33 -29.18
C ALA A 287 9.42 -0.03 -29.38
N ARG A 288 9.99 0.88 -28.57
CA ARG A 288 11.41 1.26 -28.60
C ARG A 288 12.23 0.61 -27.49
N ALA A 289 11.60 -0.11 -26.57
CA ALA A 289 12.25 -0.70 -25.41
C ALA A 289 12.42 -2.22 -25.58
N GLU A 290 13.44 -2.78 -24.94
CA GLU A 290 13.72 -4.22 -24.98
C GLU A 290 13.08 -4.93 -23.78
N PRO A 291 12.23 -5.95 -23.96
CA PRO A 291 11.65 -6.68 -22.84
C PRO A 291 12.69 -7.55 -22.12
N GLU A 292 12.76 -7.48 -20.79
CA GLU A 292 13.71 -8.25 -19.96
C GLU A 292 13.06 -9.29 -19.05
N SER A 293 11.74 -9.36 -19.02
CA SER A 293 11.00 -10.36 -18.23
C SER A 293 9.82 -10.93 -19.00
N PRO A 294 9.26 -12.07 -18.54
CA PRO A 294 7.90 -12.47 -18.88
C PRO A 294 6.87 -11.44 -18.38
N VAL A 295 5.65 -11.51 -18.91
CA VAL A 295 4.52 -10.75 -18.38
C VAL A 295 3.97 -11.44 -17.14
N HIS A 296 3.84 -10.69 -16.03
CA HIS A 296 3.27 -11.18 -14.78
C HIS A 296 1.88 -10.59 -14.57
N GLY A 297 0.90 -11.44 -14.26
CA GLY A 297 -0.48 -11.04 -13.99
C GLY A 297 -0.82 -10.98 -12.50
N PHE A 298 -1.67 -10.03 -12.09
CA PHE A 298 -2.18 -9.93 -10.72
C PHE A 298 -3.65 -9.53 -10.68
N ARG A 299 -4.48 -10.24 -9.91
CA ARG A 299 -5.95 -10.08 -9.88
C ARG A 299 -6.56 -9.96 -8.47
N ARG A 300 -5.75 -9.97 -7.40
CA ARG A 300 -6.25 -9.89 -6.01
C ARG A 300 -6.27 -8.44 -5.53
N THR A 301 -7.24 -7.67 -5.99
CA THR A 301 -7.23 -6.19 -5.90
C THR A 301 -8.36 -5.60 -5.09
N ALA A 302 -9.27 -6.41 -4.55
CA ALA A 302 -10.36 -5.92 -3.71
C ALA A 302 -9.85 -5.07 -2.53
N ASN A 303 -10.56 -3.99 -2.24
CA ASN A 303 -10.44 -3.27 -0.98
C ASN A 303 -11.16 -4.10 0.09
N ILE A 304 -10.47 -4.38 1.20
CA ILE A 304 -11.03 -5.13 2.33
C ILE A 304 -10.70 -4.40 3.61
N ARG A 305 -11.70 -4.14 4.46
CA ARG A 305 -11.53 -3.54 5.78
C ARG A 305 -12.14 -4.42 6.84
N ARG A 306 -11.32 -4.86 7.80
CA ARG A 306 -11.75 -5.71 8.91
C ARG A 306 -11.99 -4.87 10.15
N ARG A 307 -13.25 -4.85 10.60
CA ARG A 307 -13.76 -3.95 11.63
C ARG A 307 -13.54 -4.51 13.04
N TYR A 308 -12.27 -4.68 13.42
CA TYR A 308 -11.89 -5.07 14.79
C TYR A 308 -12.25 -4.00 15.84
N ASP A 309 -12.56 -2.77 15.41
CA ASP A 309 -13.00 -1.64 16.23
C ASP A 309 -14.46 -1.73 16.72
N ARG A 310 -15.29 -2.52 16.03
CA ARG A 310 -16.72 -2.71 16.35
C ARG A 310 -16.89 -3.60 17.60
N PRO A 311 -17.98 -3.40 18.38
CA PRO A 311 -18.32 -4.28 19.49
C PRO A 311 -18.40 -5.75 19.07
N GLY A 312 -18.03 -6.64 19.98
CA GLY A 312 -18.04 -8.09 19.79
C GLY A 312 -17.14 -8.76 20.82
N ARG A 313 -17.13 -10.09 20.87
CA ARG A 313 -16.18 -10.84 21.70
C ARG A 313 -14.77 -10.73 21.11
N ARG A 314 -14.04 -9.69 21.50
CA ARG A 314 -12.67 -9.40 21.08
C ARG A 314 -11.71 -9.68 22.23
N PRO A 315 -10.85 -10.70 22.14
CA PRO A 315 -9.92 -11.02 23.21
C PRO A 315 -8.84 -9.94 23.32
N ALA A 316 -8.36 -9.69 24.53
CA ALA A 316 -7.17 -8.89 24.75
C ALA A 316 -5.92 -9.61 24.18
N GLY A 317 -4.85 -8.86 23.91
CA GLY A 317 -3.58 -9.43 23.47
C GLY A 317 -3.53 -9.83 21.99
N PHE A 318 -4.45 -9.35 21.17
CA PHE A 318 -4.44 -9.53 19.71
C PHE A 318 -4.63 -8.21 18.96
N LEU A 319 -3.76 -7.92 18.01
CA LEU A 319 -3.87 -6.78 17.11
C LEU A 319 -3.76 -7.26 15.66
N ALA A 320 -4.42 -6.58 14.73
CA ALA A 320 -4.22 -6.74 13.29
C ALA A 320 -3.67 -5.44 12.70
N THR A 321 -2.74 -5.55 11.74
CA THR A 321 -2.12 -4.41 11.04
C THR A 321 -1.84 -4.71 9.56
N GLY A 322 -1.51 -3.67 8.79
CA GLY A 322 -1.29 -3.77 7.34
C GLY A 322 -2.51 -4.33 6.60
N ASP A 323 -2.27 -5.08 5.53
CA ASP A 323 -3.32 -5.70 4.70
C ASP A 323 -4.17 -6.75 5.47
N ALA A 324 -3.74 -7.22 6.65
CA ALA A 324 -4.56 -8.06 7.51
C ALA A 324 -5.70 -7.25 8.18
N LEU A 325 -5.46 -5.97 8.47
CA LEU A 325 -6.45 -5.04 8.99
C LEU A 325 -7.24 -4.36 7.88
N CYS A 326 -6.54 -3.73 6.93
CA CYS A 326 -7.12 -2.96 5.85
C CYS A 326 -6.25 -3.08 4.59
N ALA A 327 -6.80 -3.74 3.58
CA ALA A 327 -6.18 -3.95 2.29
C ALA A 327 -6.84 -3.04 1.25
N PHE A 328 -6.03 -2.44 0.38
CA PHE A 328 -6.49 -1.47 -0.62
C PHE A 328 -6.36 -2.02 -2.03
N ASN A 329 -7.12 -1.47 -2.97
CA ASN A 329 -6.79 -1.61 -4.37
C ASN A 329 -5.39 -1.00 -4.64
N PRO A 330 -4.41 -1.77 -5.16
CA PRO A 330 -3.03 -1.30 -5.24
C PRO A 330 -2.80 -0.22 -6.29
N ILE A 331 -3.80 0.14 -7.12
CA ILE A 331 -3.68 1.17 -8.17
C ILE A 331 -3.33 2.54 -7.58
N TYR A 332 -3.70 2.76 -6.31
CA TYR A 332 -3.46 4.01 -5.60
C TYR A 332 -2.06 4.10 -4.97
N GLY A 333 -1.25 3.03 -4.98
CA GLY A 333 0.12 3.06 -4.47
C GLY A 333 0.27 3.30 -2.95
N GLN A 334 -0.81 3.21 -2.18
CA GLN A 334 -0.82 3.61 -0.76
C GLN A 334 -0.42 2.52 0.24
N GLY A 335 -0.41 1.24 -0.17
CA GLY A 335 -0.27 0.11 0.77
C GLY A 335 1.00 0.15 1.63
N MET A 336 2.16 0.49 1.05
CA MET A 336 3.42 0.57 1.82
C MET A 336 3.42 1.75 2.80
N ALA A 337 2.89 2.89 2.37
CA ALA A 337 2.77 4.06 3.24
C ALA A 337 1.81 3.80 4.41
N VAL A 338 0.66 3.18 4.16
CA VAL A 338 -0.28 2.82 5.23
C VAL A 338 0.34 1.82 6.21
N ALA A 339 1.13 0.84 5.73
CA ALA A 339 1.85 -0.07 6.62
C ALA A 339 2.81 0.68 7.57
N ALA A 340 3.56 1.66 7.06
CA ALA A 340 4.46 2.48 7.86
C ALA A 340 3.72 3.45 8.80
N LEU A 341 2.67 4.12 8.32
CA LEU A 341 1.82 5.01 9.12
C LEU A 341 1.12 4.25 10.25
N SER A 342 0.69 3.01 10.00
CA SER A 342 0.14 2.14 11.05
C SER A 342 1.17 1.78 12.11
N ALA A 343 2.43 1.55 11.75
CA ALA A 343 3.49 1.33 12.73
C ALA A 343 3.81 2.61 13.54
N VAL A 344 3.80 3.78 12.89
CA VAL A 344 3.89 5.07 13.61
C VAL A 344 2.71 5.25 14.58
N ALA A 345 1.49 4.92 14.16
CA ALA A 345 0.31 4.97 15.02
C ALA A 345 0.40 3.98 16.19
N LEU A 346 0.93 2.78 15.95
CA LEU A 346 1.24 1.80 17.01
C LEU A 346 2.18 2.41 18.06
N ARG A 347 3.30 3.00 17.63
CA ARG A 347 4.28 3.62 18.52
C ARG A 347 3.65 4.72 19.36
N ARG A 348 2.88 5.62 18.72
CA ARG A 348 2.18 6.72 19.41
C ARG A 348 1.15 6.20 20.41
N ALA A 349 0.37 5.18 20.05
CA ALA A 349 -0.64 4.61 20.93
C ALA A 349 -0.04 3.88 22.15
N LEU A 350 1.12 3.24 21.98
CA LEU A 350 1.83 2.55 23.08
C LEU A 350 2.64 3.50 23.98
N ALA A 351 3.04 4.66 23.46
CA ALA A 351 3.85 5.64 24.18
C ALA A 351 3.04 6.78 24.83
N ASP A 352 1.71 6.86 24.65
CA ASP A 352 0.89 7.94 25.22
C ASP A 352 0.87 7.88 26.76
N PRO A 353 1.50 8.82 27.47
CA PRO A 353 1.56 8.78 28.93
C PRO A 353 0.22 9.10 29.60
N ARG A 354 -0.76 9.60 28.84
CA ARG A 354 -2.07 10.01 29.36
C ARG A 354 -3.07 8.86 29.41
N ARG A 355 -2.76 7.72 28.80
CA ARG A 355 -3.70 6.61 28.61
C ARG A 355 -2.98 5.27 28.75
N THR A 356 -3.53 4.38 29.56
CA THR A 356 -3.08 2.98 29.55
C THR A 356 -3.46 2.35 28.19
N PRO A 357 -2.49 1.82 27.43
CA PRO A 357 -2.78 1.30 26.10
C PRO A 357 -3.54 -0.02 26.22
N THR A 358 -4.78 0.00 25.78
CA THR A 358 -5.62 -1.20 25.69
C THR A 358 -5.63 -1.78 24.29
N THR A 359 -5.89 -3.09 24.17
CA THR A 359 -5.98 -3.78 22.87
C THR A 359 -6.94 -3.05 21.93
N ARG A 360 -8.12 -2.68 22.45
CA ARG A 360 -9.14 -1.94 21.70
C ARG A 360 -8.67 -0.56 21.26
N THR A 361 -8.00 0.19 22.14
CA THR A 361 -7.54 1.55 21.84
C THR A 361 -6.45 1.54 20.78
N VAL A 362 -5.49 0.64 20.91
CA VAL A 362 -4.41 0.45 19.94
C VAL A 362 -4.98 -0.03 18.59
N GLN A 363 -5.88 -1.00 18.60
CA GLN A 363 -6.52 -1.49 17.36
C GLN A 363 -7.29 -0.40 16.63
N ARG A 364 -7.95 0.51 17.36
CA ARG A 364 -8.62 1.68 16.77
C ARG A 364 -7.62 2.65 16.17
N ALA A 365 -6.51 2.94 16.86
CA ALA A 365 -5.46 3.81 16.32
C ALA A 365 -4.86 3.25 15.01
N LEU A 366 -4.64 1.93 14.94
CA LEU A 366 -4.20 1.26 13.71
C LEU A 366 -5.22 1.39 12.56
N LEU A 367 -6.52 1.28 12.87
CA LEU A 367 -7.58 1.44 11.87
C LEU A 367 -7.72 2.90 11.42
N ASP A 368 -7.60 3.85 12.34
CA ASP A 368 -7.69 5.28 12.04
C ASP A 368 -6.53 5.72 11.14
N ALA A 369 -5.33 5.15 11.32
CA ALA A 369 -4.17 5.39 10.44
C ALA A 369 -4.42 4.95 8.98
N SER A 370 -5.33 3.99 8.76
CA SER A 370 -5.66 3.46 7.44
C SER A 370 -6.87 4.17 6.79
N LYS A 371 -7.54 5.06 7.54
CA LYS A 371 -8.84 5.63 7.15
C LYS A 371 -8.78 6.50 5.90
N GLN A 372 -7.81 7.41 5.82
CA GLN A 372 -7.71 8.32 4.67
C GLN A 372 -7.47 7.56 3.36
N ALA A 373 -6.56 6.57 3.38
CA ALA A 373 -6.32 5.71 2.22
C ALA A 373 -7.58 4.94 1.81
N TRP A 374 -8.34 4.42 2.79
CA TRP A 374 -9.61 3.74 2.54
C TRP A 374 -10.64 4.66 1.90
N ASP A 375 -10.80 5.87 2.43
CA ASP A 375 -11.79 6.84 1.94
C ASP A 375 -11.46 7.29 0.51
N ILE A 376 -10.16 7.43 0.18
CA ILE A 376 -9.69 7.71 -1.18
C ILE A 376 -9.95 6.52 -2.11
N SER A 377 -9.48 5.31 -1.75
CA SER A 377 -9.54 4.14 -2.62
C SER A 377 -10.97 3.66 -2.85
N ALA A 378 -11.72 3.45 -1.77
CA ALA A 378 -13.12 3.01 -1.84
C ALA A 378 -13.98 4.10 -2.50
N GLY A 379 -13.75 5.38 -2.21
CA GLY A 379 -14.52 6.48 -2.80
C GLY A 379 -14.36 6.59 -4.32
N ALA A 380 -13.16 6.32 -4.84
CA ALA A 380 -12.89 6.28 -6.27
C ALA A 380 -13.43 4.99 -6.91
N ASP A 381 -13.16 3.83 -6.31
CA ASP A 381 -13.60 2.53 -6.84
C ASP A 381 -15.14 2.35 -6.84
N LYS A 382 -15.88 2.97 -5.90
CA LYS A 382 -17.36 2.99 -5.90
C LYS A 382 -17.97 3.48 -7.21
N LYS A 383 -17.26 4.35 -7.95
CA LYS A 383 -17.75 4.96 -9.19
C LYS A 383 -17.35 4.17 -10.42
N MET A 384 -16.53 3.14 -10.28
CA MET A 384 -16.05 2.34 -11.39
C MET A 384 -17.13 1.34 -11.84
N PRO A 385 -17.30 1.13 -13.15
CA PRO A 385 -18.21 0.11 -13.67
C PRO A 385 -17.88 -1.27 -13.11
N GLY A 386 -18.91 -2.03 -12.72
CA GLY A 386 -18.75 -3.39 -12.21
C GLY A 386 -18.28 -3.49 -10.75
N ALA A 387 -18.18 -2.40 -9.99
CA ALA A 387 -17.88 -2.46 -8.56
C ALA A 387 -18.94 -3.24 -7.76
N THR A 388 -18.51 -4.25 -6.99
CA THR A 388 -19.36 -5.07 -6.13
C THR A 388 -18.92 -5.00 -4.66
N GLY A 389 -19.81 -5.37 -3.73
CA GLY A 389 -19.51 -5.42 -2.29
C GLY A 389 -20.45 -4.57 -1.42
N ASP A 390 -20.42 -4.81 -0.11
CA ASP A 390 -21.28 -4.13 0.86
C ASP A 390 -20.89 -2.66 1.09
N ALA A 391 -19.60 -2.35 0.92
CA ALA A 391 -19.07 -1.01 1.01
C ALA A 391 -19.46 -0.10 -0.17
N VAL A 392 -20.12 -0.61 -1.22
CA VAL A 392 -20.56 0.18 -2.39
C VAL A 392 -21.71 1.15 -2.05
N ARG A 393 -22.43 0.95 -0.95
CA ARG A 393 -23.64 1.72 -0.63
C ARG A 393 -23.37 3.23 -0.56
N PRO A 394 -24.20 4.06 -1.22
CA PRO A 394 -24.05 5.51 -1.20
C PRO A 394 -24.49 6.11 0.13
N ALA A 395 -23.72 7.07 0.65
CA ALA A 395 -24.07 7.88 1.81
C ALA A 395 -24.77 9.19 1.38
N PRO A 396 -25.59 9.82 2.25
CA PRO A 396 -26.41 10.98 1.88
C PRO A 396 -25.62 12.18 1.31
N MET A 397 -24.38 12.38 1.78
CA MET A 397 -23.53 13.50 1.36
C MET A 397 -22.68 13.20 0.11
N ASP A 398 -22.71 11.97 -0.42
CA ASP A 398 -21.83 11.53 -1.51
C ASP A 398 -22.02 12.34 -2.79
N LYS A 399 -23.23 12.87 -3.04
CA LYS A 399 -23.50 13.71 -4.21
C LYS A 399 -22.75 15.04 -4.15
N VAL A 400 -22.77 15.71 -3.00
CA VAL A 400 -22.12 17.03 -2.82
C VAL A 400 -20.61 16.88 -2.82
N VAL A 401 -20.09 15.93 -2.04
CA VAL A 401 -18.65 15.61 -2.00
C VAL A 401 -18.17 15.18 -3.38
N GLY A 402 -18.92 14.32 -4.07
CA GLY A 402 -18.61 13.88 -5.43
C GLY A 402 -18.60 15.01 -6.45
N TRP A 403 -19.52 15.98 -6.34
CA TRP A 403 -19.55 17.18 -7.18
C TRP A 403 -18.32 18.06 -6.95
N TYR A 404 -17.94 18.28 -5.68
CA TYR A 404 -16.77 19.08 -5.33
C TYR A 404 -15.48 18.42 -5.82
N LEU A 405 -15.32 17.12 -5.59
CA LEU A 405 -14.15 16.36 -6.04
C LEU A 405 -13.97 16.38 -7.56
N ARG A 406 -15.06 16.36 -8.35
CA ARG A 406 -14.96 16.54 -9.82
C ARG A 406 -14.38 17.89 -10.19
N ARG A 407 -14.75 18.97 -9.47
CA ARG A 407 -14.19 20.31 -9.70
C ARG A 407 -12.73 20.42 -9.29
N VAL A 408 -12.33 19.74 -8.21
CA VAL A 408 -10.92 19.60 -7.78
C VAL A 408 -10.12 18.91 -8.89
N GLN A 409 -10.58 17.75 -9.36
CA GLN A 409 -9.91 16.98 -10.41
C GLN A 409 -9.77 17.75 -11.73
N ALA A 410 -10.81 18.50 -12.14
CA ALA A 410 -10.77 19.33 -13.34
C ALA A 410 -9.71 20.44 -13.28
N ARG A 411 -9.28 20.86 -12.08
CA ARG A 411 -8.27 21.92 -11.87
C ARG A 411 -6.89 21.39 -11.51
N SER A 412 -6.80 20.18 -10.95
CA SER A 412 -5.53 19.62 -10.45
C SER A 412 -4.45 19.43 -11.53
N ALA A 413 -4.86 19.37 -12.81
CA ALA A 413 -3.97 19.21 -13.95
C ALA A 413 -3.18 20.48 -14.31
N GLY A 414 -3.65 21.67 -13.93
CA GLY A 414 -3.03 22.94 -14.35
C GLY A 414 -3.01 24.06 -13.32
N ASP A 415 -3.69 23.92 -12.18
CA ASP A 415 -3.71 24.91 -11.10
C ASP A 415 -2.92 24.40 -9.87
N PRO A 416 -1.73 24.94 -9.57
CA PRO A 416 -0.95 24.53 -8.40
C PRO A 416 -1.66 24.77 -7.06
N VAL A 417 -2.54 25.77 -6.95
CA VAL A 417 -3.30 26.07 -5.72
C VAL A 417 -4.24 24.92 -5.38
N VAL A 418 -4.77 24.22 -6.38
CA VAL A 418 -5.63 23.04 -6.19
C VAL A 418 -4.84 21.74 -6.26
N GLY A 419 -3.91 21.63 -7.21
CA GLY A 419 -3.14 20.43 -7.51
C GLY A 419 -2.21 20.03 -6.37
N ALA A 420 -1.49 20.98 -5.76
CA ALA A 420 -0.55 20.69 -4.68
C ALA A 420 -1.24 20.08 -3.42
N PRO A 421 -2.28 20.70 -2.83
CA PRO A 421 -2.95 20.11 -1.66
C PRO A 421 -3.66 18.79 -2.00
N PHE A 422 -4.22 18.66 -3.21
CA PHE A 422 -4.81 17.41 -3.64
C PHE A 422 -3.76 16.29 -3.76
N ARG A 423 -2.60 16.57 -4.35
CA ARG A 423 -1.48 15.62 -4.42
C ARG A 423 -0.93 15.27 -3.04
N ALA A 424 -0.81 16.23 -2.13
CA ALA A 424 -0.39 15.99 -0.74
C ALA A 424 -1.34 15.03 -0.01
N ALA A 425 -2.66 15.21 -0.20
CA ALA A 425 -3.66 14.30 0.35
C ALA A 425 -3.57 12.88 -0.23
N LEU A 426 -3.38 12.75 -1.55
CA LEU A 426 -3.17 11.44 -2.19
C LEU A 426 -1.87 10.77 -1.74
N ASN A 427 -0.84 11.57 -1.44
CA ASN A 427 0.47 11.14 -0.92
C ASN A 427 0.49 10.89 0.58
N LEU A 428 -0.63 11.08 1.27
CA LEU A 428 -0.78 10.91 2.73
C LEU A 428 0.18 11.79 3.55
N THR A 429 0.59 12.94 3.03
CA THR A 429 1.41 13.94 3.75
C THR A 429 0.56 15.06 4.37
N ALA A 430 -0.70 15.16 3.95
CA ALA A 430 -1.68 16.12 4.43
C ALA A 430 -3.06 15.45 4.55
N PRO A 431 -3.93 15.95 5.45
CA PRO A 431 -5.28 15.42 5.56
C PRO A 431 -6.11 15.78 4.31
N LEU A 432 -7.03 14.89 3.91
CA LEU A 432 -7.91 15.15 2.76
C LEU A 432 -8.76 16.42 2.93
N THR A 433 -8.96 16.90 4.15
CA THR A 433 -9.69 18.14 4.45
C THR A 433 -9.03 19.39 3.88
N ASP A 434 -7.74 19.37 3.57
CA ASP A 434 -7.01 20.53 3.06
C ASP A 434 -7.49 20.99 1.68
N ILE A 435 -8.16 20.10 0.93
CA ILE A 435 -8.82 20.49 -0.33
C ILE A 435 -10.00 21.45 -0.12
N PHE A 436 -10.44 21.64 1.13
CA PHE A 436 -11.50 22.60 1.51
C PHE A 436 -10.94 23.86 2.16
N ALA A 437 -9.61 24.04 2.25
CA ALA A 437 -9.01 25.26 2.76
C ALA A 437 -9.50 26.49 1.96
N PRO A 438 -9.66 27.68 2.57
CA PRO A 438 -10.34 28.82 1.93
C PRO A 438 -9.80 29.20 0.55
N ALA A 439 -8.47 29.19 0.37
CA ALA A 439 -7.84 29.49 -0.92
C ALA A 439 -8.16 28.42 -1.98
N VAL A 440 -8.10 27.14 -1.61
CA VAL A 440 -8.42 26.01 -2.48
C VAL A 440 -9.89 26.02 -2.85
N ALA A 441 -10.78 26.18 -1.86
CA ALA A 441 -12.22 26.27 -2.08
C ALA A 441 -12.58 27.45 -3.00
N LYS A 442 -11.95 28.61 -2.81
CA LYS A 442 -12.14 29.77 -3.70
C LYS A 442 -11.74 29.43 -5.15
N ALA A 443 -10.56 28.82 -5.35
CA ALA A 443 -10.10 28.40 -6.68
C ALA A 443 -11.02 27.35 -7.32
N VAL A 444 -11.48 26.37 -6.54
CA VAL A 444 -12.37 25.28 -7.00
C VAL A 444 -13.77 25.78 -7.34
N LEU A 445 -14.32 26.71 -6.56
CA LEU A 445 -15.70 27.20 -6.72
C LEU A 445 -15.80 28.34 -7.74
N PHE A 446 -14.82 29.25 -7.77
CA PHE A 446 -14.92 30.50 -8.52
C PHE A 446 -13.77 30.71 -9.53
N GLY A 447 -12.69 29.94 -9.44
CA GLY A 447 -11.58 30.02 -10.39
C GLY A 447 -11.93 29.36 -11.73
N PRO A 448 -11.43 29.88 -12.86
CA PRO A 448 -11.53 29.20 -14.15
C PRO A 448 -10.77 27.87 -14.12
N VAL A 449 -11.12 26.93 -14.99
CA VAL A 449 -10.29 25.74 -15.22
C VAL A 449 -9.14 26.18 -16.12
N ALA A 450 -7.90 26.00 -15.65
CA ALA A 450 -6.71 26.33 -16.43
C ALA A 450 -6.66 25.49 -17.71
N GLU A 451 -6.29 26.11 -18.83
CA GLU A 451 -6.04 25.38 -20.07
C GLU A 451 -4.89 24.40 -19.86
N THR A 452 -5.10 23.15 -20.24
CA THR A 452 -4.08 22.10 -20.19
C THR A 452 -3.49 21.88 -21.58
N PRO A 453 -2.27 21.33 -21.69
CA PRO A 453 -1.69 20.98 -22.99
C PRO A 453 -2.65 20.12 -23.82
N MET A 454 -2.73 20.41 -25.12
CA MET A 454 -3.54 19.61 -26.07
C MET A 454 -2.81 18.32 -26.47
N GLU A 455 -1.49 18.39 -26.54
CA GLU A 455 -0.59 17.28 -26.86
C GLU A 455 0.19 16.86 -25.60
N PRO A 456 0.77 15.64 -25.57
CA PRO A 456 1.61 15.21 -24.46
C PRO A 456 2.77 16.18 -24.22
N PRO A 457 2.99 16.67 -22.99
CA PRO A 457 4.08 17.59 -22.68
C PRO A 457 5.42 16.85 -22.61
N LEU A 458 6.01 16.57 -23.78
CA LEU A 458 7.26 15.82 -23.91
C LEU A 458 8.47 16.55 -23.32
N ARG A 459 8.40 17.87 -23.15
CA ARG A 459 9.43 18.71 -22.52
C ARG A 459 8.80 19.57 -21.44
N ARG A 460 9.59 19.95 -20.42
CA ARG A 460 9.16 20.94 -19.43
C ARG A 460 8.96 22.31 -20.11
N GLU A 461 7.94 23.05 -19.66
CA GLU A 461 7.72 24.44 -20.08
C GLU A 461 8.85 25.30 -19.46
N GLU A 462 9.45 26.20 -20.26
CA GLU A 462 10.50 27.14 -19.80
C GLU A 462 9.97 28.25 -18.89
#